data_AF-A0A9P8IHB3-F1
#
_entry.id   AF-A0A9P8IHB3-F1
#
_cell.length_a   1.000
_cell.length_b   1.000
_cell.length_c   1.000
_cell.angle_alpha   90.00
_cell.angle_beta   90.00
_cell.angle_gamma   90.00
#
_symmetry.space_group_name_H-M   'P 1'
#
loop_
_entity.id
_entity.type
_entity.pdbx_description
1 polymer ?
#
loop_
_entity_poly.entity_id
_entity_poly.type
_entity_poly.pdbx_seq_one_letter_code
_entity_poly.pdbx_strand_id
1 'polypeptide(L)'
;ALDPYLYFNREVDAYARLVERGAAFCPRIISTVSITAEEESTLKPHMKTYWISRYRRKARTTQEELPLKALLMEWVDGNRLAGKDLACDGVLQVELRQAVEKMHACGVVWGDAKWRNILVRRSVDGGTTRPDPDSDSADEAHAGHLVLLDYSNARCQPPPPPPPPVGYDGKEGQDSVDAEEWETMRKDESEIINYMIRCGK
;
A
#
# COMPACT_ATOMS: atom_id res chain seq x y z
N ALA A 1 -19.67 0.57 15.94
CA ALA A 1 -18.32 0.72 16.53
C ALA A 1 -17.33 0.82 15.38
N LEU A 2 -16.29 1.67 15.46
CA LEU A 2 -15.23 1.67 14.44
C LEU A 2 -14.56 0.29 14.42
N ASP A 3 -14.43 -0.31 13.25
CA ASP A 3 -13.73 -1.58 13.06
C ASP A 3 -12.29 -1.46 13.59
N PRO A 4 -11.88 -2.26 14.60
CA PRO A 4 -10.54 -2.18 15.19
C PRO A 4 -9.43 -2.57 14.20
N TYR A 5 -9.75 -3.23 13.09
CA TYR A 5 -8.82 -3.64 12.04
C TYR A 5 -9.03 -2.88 10.73
N LEU A 6 -9.73 -1.74 10.74
CA LEU A 6 -10.08 -0.97 9.53
C LEU A 6 -8.90 -0.78 8.56
N TYR A 7 -7.74 -0.36 9.06
CA TYR A 7 -6.54 -0.14 8.24
C TYR A 7 -5.96 -1.44 7.66
N PHE A 8 -5.97 -2.52 8.45
CA PHE A 8 -5.55 -3.85 7.98
C PHE A 8 -6.49 -4.39 6.91
N ASN A 9 -7.80 -4.26 7.12
CA ASN A 9 -8.82 -4.71 6.16
C ASN A 9 -8.72 -3.93 4.84
N ARG A 10 -8.53 -2.61 4.90
CA ARG A 10 -8.27 -1.78 3.70
C ARG A 10 -7.04 -2.23 2.93
N GLU A 11 -5.95 -2.52 3.64
CA GLU A 11 -4.72 -2.99 3.00
C GLU A 11 -4.92 -4.35 2.32
N VAL A 12 -5.57 -5.30 3.00
CA VAL A 12 -5.91 -6.62 2.44
C VAL A 12 -6.79 -6.48 1.20
N ASP A 13 -7.84 -5.67 1.25
CA ASP A 13 -8.78 -5.48 0.14
C ASP A 13 -8.10 -4.85 -1.08
N ALA A 14 -7.23 -3.87 -0.86
CA ALA A 14 -6.45 -3.23 -1.91
C ALA A 14 -5.52 -4.25 -2.59
N TYR A 15 -4.74 -5.02 -1.82
CA TYR A 15 -3.88 -6.06 -2.36
C TYR A 15 -4.65 -7.13 -3.13
N ALA A 16 -5.79 -7.59 -2.60
CA ALA A 16 -6.61 -8.60 -3.26
C ALA A 16 -7.04 -8.15 -4.66
N ARG A 17 -7.51 -6.90 -4.79
CA ARG A 17 -7.93 -6.33 -6.09
C ARG A 17 -6.76 -6.15 -7.05
N LEU A 18 -5.62 -5.66 -6.54
CA LEU A 18 -4.43 -5.47 -7.35
C LEU A 18 -3.91 -6.80 -7.91
N VAL A 19 -3.87 -7.84 -7.08
CA VAL A 19 -3.45 -9.18 -7.48
C VAL A 19 -4.44 -9.80 -8.48
N GLU A 20 -5.74 -9.74 -8.21
CA GLU A 20 -6.78 -10.26 -9.13
C GLU A 20 -6.68 -9.65 -10.53
N ARG A 21 -6.27 -8.37 -10.61
CA ARG A 21 -6.17 -7.62 -11.87
C ARG A 21 -4.76 -7.60 -12.46
N GLY A 22 -3.83 -8.37 -11.90
CA GLY A 22 -2.47 -8.55 -12.42
C GLY A 22 -1.58 -7.31 -12.31
N ALA A 23 -1.71 -6.53 -11.24
CA ALA A 23 -0.81 -5.43 -10.94
C ALA A 23 0.57 -5.95 -10.51
N ALA A 24 1.60 -5.69 -11.32
CA ALA A 24 2.98 -6.14 -11.05
C ALA A 24 3.80 -5.18 -10.17
N PHE A 25 3.25 -4.00 -9.86
CA PHE A 25 3.92 -2.93 -9.10
C PHE A 25 3.67 -3.02 -7.58
N CYS A 26 3.06 -4.09 -7.08
CA CYS A 26 2.84 -4.30 -5.65
C CYS A 26 3.47 -5.63 -5.22
N PRO A 27 3.96 -5.76 -3.98
CA PRO A 27 4.48 -7.03 -3.51
C PRO A 27 3.40 -8.12 -3.49
N ARG A 28 3.79 -9.35 -3.79
CA ARG A 28 2.91 -10.51 -3.60
C ARG A 28 2.60 -10.73 -2.12
N ILE A 29 1.30 -10.81 -1.79
CA ILE A 29 0.84 -11.27 -0.48
C ILE A 29 0.89 -12.79 -0.44
N ILE A 30 1.58 -13.34 0.56
CA ILE A 30 1.70 -14.78 0.80
C ILE A 30 0.54 -15.25 1.67
N SER A 31 0.25 -14.54 2.76
CA SER A 31 -0.82 -14.90 3.70
C SER A 31 -1.18 -13.76 4.65
N THR A 32 -2.33 -13.86 5.31
CA THR A 32 -2.69 -13.05 6.47
C THR A 32 -2.41 -13.85 7.75
N VAL A 33 -1.81 -13.21 8.75
CA VAL A 33 -1.38 -13.88 9.99
C VAL A 33 -2.07 -13.21 11.18
N SER A 34 -2.50 -14.02 12.14
CA SER A 34 -3.00 -13.56 13.43
C SER A 34 -2.00 -13.93 14.51
N ILE A 35 -1.57 -12.96 15.31
CA ILE A 35 -0.57 -13.14 16.36
C ILE A 35 -1.27 -12.85 17.68
N THR A 36 -1.38 -13.88 18.52
CA THR A 36 -1.93 -13.78 19.87
C THR A 36 -1.02 -12.95 20.78
N ALA A 37 -1.53 -12.53 21.94
CA ALA A 37 -0.73 -11.81 22.93
C ALA A 37 0.46 -12.65 23.43
N GLU A 38 0.28 -13.97 23.55
CA GLU A 38 1.33 -14.91 23.96
C GLU A 38 2.46 -14.97 22.91
N GLU A 39 2.11 -15.08 21.63
CA GLU A 39 3.08 -15.14 20.52
C GLU A 39 3.83 -13.83 20.32
N GLU A 40 3.20 -12.67 20.56
CA GLU A 40 3.87 -11.35 20.43
C GLU A 40 5.09 -11.23 21.34
N SER A 41 5.06 -11.85 22.52
CA SER A 41 6.18 -11.82 23.47
C SER A 41 7.49 -12.34 22.85
N THR A 42 7.37 -13.26 21.88
CA THR A 42 8.47 -13.91 21.17
C THR A 42 9.02 -13.10 19.99
N LEU A 43 8.30 -12.05 19.55
CA LEU A 43 8.73 -11.22 18.43
C LEU A 43 9.94 -10.35 18.79
N LYS A 44 10.85 -10.16 17.83
CA LYS A 44 11.98 -9.25 17.98
C LYS A 44 11.50 -7.79 18.10
N PRO A 45 12.20 -6.91 18.83
CA PRO A 45 11.77 -5.52 19.04
C PRO A 45 11.46 -4.72 17.77
N HIS A 46 12.21 -4.92 16.68
CA HIS A 46 11.97 -4.24 15.41
C HIS A 46 10.75 -4.77 14.63
N MET A 47 10.26 -5.96 15.00
CA MET A 47 9.02 -6.54 14.46
C MET A 47 7.79 -6.11 15.27
N LYS A 48 7.98 -5.60 16.49
CA LYS A 48 6.91 -5.03 17.30
C LYS A 48 6.57 -3.66 16.73
N THR A 49 5.53 -3.59 15.90
CA THR A 49 5.08 -2.34 15.30
C THR A 49 4.78 -1.32 16.40
N TYR A 50 5.53 -0.22 16.44
CA TYR A 50 5.46 0.85 17.45
C TYR A 50 4.03 1.34 17.71
N TRP A 51 3.15 1.25 16.70
CA TRP A 51 1.76 1.71 16.76
C TRP A 51 0.83 0.78 17.55
N ILE A 52 0.90 -0.54 17.40
CA ILE A 52 -0.07 -1.43 18.07
C ILE A 52 0.23 -1.55 19.57
N SER A 53 1.51 -1.58 19.94
CA SER A 53 1.92 -1.50 21.35
C SER A 53 1.48 -0.19 22.02
N ARG A 54 1.34 0.92 21.26
CA ARG A 54 0.88 2.22 21.76
C ARG A 54 -0.65 2.28 21.91
N TYR A 55 -1.41 1.65 21.02
CA TYR A 55 -2.87 1.53 21.15
C TYR A 55 -3.25 0.62 22.32
N ARG A 56 -2.62 -0.55 22.45
CA ARG A 56 -2.81 -1.44 23.62
C ARG A 56 -2.43 -0.77 24.94
N ARG A 57 -1.31 -0.02 24.99
CA ARG A 57 -0.93 0.75 26.20
C ARG A 57 -1.93 1.85 26.59
N LYS A 58 -2.71 2.38 25.64
CA LYS A 58 -3.69 3.45 25.91
C LYS A 58 -5.09 2.91 26.20
N ALA A 59 -5.50 1.82 25.56
CA ALA A 59 -6.78 1.17 25.77
C ALA A 59 -6.67 0.09 26.85
N ARG A 60 -6.52 0.54 28.11
CA ARG A 60 -6.75 -0.32 29.29
C ARG A 60 -8.11 -0.99 29.10
N THR A 61 -8.17 -2.32 29.02
CA THR A 61 -9.36 -3.23 29.08
C THR A 61 -10.02 -3.79 27.80
N THR A 62 -9.77 -3.34 26.56
CA THR A 62 -10.45 -3.96 25.37
C THR A 62 -9.55 -4.28 24.18
N GLN A 63 -8.41 -3.61 24.00
CA GLN A 63 -7.47 -3.93 22.91
C GLN A 63 -6.35 -4.89 23.33
N GLU A 64 -6.18 -5.14 24.63
CA GLU A 64 -5.18 -6.07 25.16
C GLU A 64 -5.48 -7.53 24.76
N GLU A 65 -6.74 -7.87 24.49
CA GLU A 65 -7.18 -9.23 24.09
C GLU A 65 -7.25 -9.45 22.57
N LEU A 66 -7.30 -8.38 21.77
CA LEU A 66 -7.47 -8.50 20.33
C LEU A 66 -6.16 -8.97 19.67
N PRO A 67 -6.12 -10.08 18.91
CA PRO A 67 -4.89 -10.54 18.27
C PRO A 67 -4.33 -9.50 17.29
N LEU A 68 -3.00 -9.39 17.18
CA LEU A 68 -2.40 -8.58 16.12
C LEU A 68 -2.71 -9.24 14.77
N LYS A 69 -3.01 -8.43 13.76
CA LYS A 69 -3.12 -8.88 12.37
C LYS A 69 -1.91 -8.40 11.59
N ALA A 70 -1.36 -9.26 10.75
CA ALA A 70 -0.19 -8.96 9.94
C ALA A 70 -0.34 -9.54 8.53
N LEU A 71 0.31 -8.88 7.56
CA LEU A 71 0.49 -9.41 6.21
C LEU A 71 1.85 -10.09 6.12
N LEU A 72 1.86 -11.35 5.70
CA LEU A 72 3.06 -12.02 5.23
C LEU A 72 3.21 -11.76 3.74
N MET A 73 4.30 -11.10 3.35
CA MET A 73 4.50 -10.60 1.99
C MET A 73 5.83 -11.12 1.44
N GLU A 74 5.96 -11.11 0.11
CA GLU A 74 7.25 -11.36 -0.51
C GLU A 74 8.30 -10.36 -0.02
N TRP A 75 9.53 -10.84 0.14
CA TRP A 75 10.66 -9.94 0.31
C TRP A 75 11.00 -9.33 -1.04
N VAL A 76 10.93 -8.00 -1.13
CA VAL A 76 11.33 -7.26 -2.32
C VAL A 76 12.74 -6.74 -2.11
N ASP A 77 13.70 -7.27 -2.86
CA ASP A 77 15.07 -6.76 -2.83
C ASP A 77 15.15 -5.45 -3.62
N GLY A 78 15.46 -4.37 -2.91
CA GLY A 78 15.49 -3.04 -3.48
C GLY A 78 15.67 -1.96 -2.42
N ASN A 79 15.69 -0.71 -2.87
CA ASN A 79 15.90 0.45 -2.01
C ASN A 79 14.64 1.33 -2.04
N ARG A 80 14.30 1.94 -0.89
CA ARG A 80 13.26 2.98 -0.90
C ARG A 80 13.71 4.11 -1.82
N LEU A 81 12.80 4.58 -2.65
CA LEU A 81 13.06 5.68 -3.58
C LEU A 81 13.47 6.92 -2.78
N ALA A 82 14.64 7.51 -3.06
CA ALA A 82 14.92 8.82 -2.51
C ALA A 82 14.10 9.85 -3.29
N GLY A 83 13.50 10.82 -2.61
CA GLY A 83 12.63 11.80 -3.27
C GLY A 83 13.31 12.52 -4.46
N LYS A 84 14.62 12.81 -4.35
CA LYS A 84 15.39 13.46 -5.42
C LYS A 84 15.49 12.63 -6.70
N ASP A 85 15.55 11.32 -6.58
CA ASP A 85 15.71 10.40 -7.71
C ASP A 85 14.48 10.45 -8.62
N LEU A 86 13.28 10.52 -8.01
CA LEU A 86 12.02 10.61 -8.74
C LEU A 86 11.94 11.86 -9.63
N ALA A 87 12.49 12.99 -9.18
CA ALA A 87 12.44 14.24 -9.94
C ALA A 87 13.39 14.26 -11.15
N CYS A 88 14.46 13.48 -11.10
CA CYS A 88 15.51 13.48 -12.11
C CYS A 88 15.44 12.28 -13.07
N ASP A 89 14.71 11.20 -12.71
CA ASP A 89 14.58 10.00 -13.53
C ASP A 89 13.23 9.96 -14.28
N GLY A 90 13.27 10.28 -15.57
CA GLY A 90 12.08 10.26 -16.43
C GLY A 90 11.45 8.87 -16.61
N VAL A 91 12.22 7.79 -16.44
CA VAL A 91 11.69 6.41 -16.54
C VAL A 91 10.85 6.11 -15.30
N LEU A 92 11.38 6.39 -14.11
CA LEU A 92 10.64 6.20 -12.86
C LEU A 92 9.37 7.06 -12.80
N GLN A 93 9.41 8.27 -13.35
CA GLN A 93 8.21 9.12 -13.45
C GLN A 93 7.11 8.49 -14.32
N VAL A 94 7.48 7.93 -15.46
CA VAL A 94 6.52 7.25 -16.35
C VAL A 94 5.99 5.98 -15.70
N GLU A 95 6.86 5.17 -15.09
CA GLU A 95 6.46 3.94 -14.42
C GLU A 95 5.52 4.22 -13.24
N LEU A 96 5.79 5.26 -12.43
CA LEU A 96 4.92 5.64 -11.33
C LEU A 96 3.53 6.05 -11.81
N ARG A 97 3.44 6.84 -12.90
CA ARG A 97 2.16 7.23 -13.49
C ARG A 97 1.38 6.02 -13.98
N GLN A 98 2.03 5.12 -14.72
CA GLN A 98 1.42 3.90 -15.22
C GLN A 98 0.93 2.99 -14.08
N ALA A 99 1.72 2.87 -13.01
CA ALA A 99 1.35 2.11 -11.83
C ALA A 99 0.09 2.69 -11.15
N VAL A 100 0.02 4.01 -10.98
CA VAL A 100 -1.15 4.69 -10.38
C VAL A 100 -2.37 4.60 -11.28
N GLU A 101 -2.22 4.81 -12.59
CA GLU A 101 -3.32 4.63 -13.55
C GLU A 101 -3.87 3.20 -13.53
N LYS A 102 -2.97 2.20 -13.50
CA LYS A 102 -3.36 0.80 -13.41
C LYS A 102 -4.01 0.50 -12.06
N MET A 103 -3.53 1.07 -10.95
CA MET A 103 -4.16 0.96 -9.62
C MET A 103 -5.60 1.50 -9.65
N HIS A 104 -5.80 2.68 -10.22
CA HIS A 104 -7.12 3.28 -10.40
C HIS A 104 -8.04 2.42 -11.27
N ALA A 105 -7.52 1.83 -12.34
CA ALA A 105 -8.26 0.89 -13.19
C ALA A 105 -8.62 -0.42 -12.46
N CYS A 106 -7.92 -0.78 -11.39
CA CYS A 106 -8.28 -1.88 -10.49
C CYS A 106 -9.33 -1.48 -9.45
N GLY A 107 -9.82 -0.24 -9.51
CA GLY A 107 -10.74 0.29 -8.52
C GLY A 107 -10.07 0.48 -7.16
N VAL A 108 -8.80 0.90 -7.14
CA VAL A 108 -8.03 1.19 -5.92
C VAL A 108 -7.47 2.61 -6.01
N VAL A 109 -7.61 3.39 -4.94
CA VAL A 109 -6.89 4.65 -4.69
C VAL A 109 -5.94 4.38 -3.52
N TRP A 110 -4.67 4.74 -3.65
CA TRP A 110 -3.62 4.39 -2.69
C TRP A 110 -3.83 5.07 -1.32
N GLY A 111 -4.20 6.35 -1.32
CA GLY A 111 -4.56 7.11 -0.12
C GLY A 111 -3.39 7.50 0.80
N ASP A 112 -2.16 7.06 0.50
CA ASP A 112 -0.93 7.46 1.20
C ASP A 112 0.28 7.51 0.24
N ALA A 113 0.06 8.10 -0.92
CA ALA A 113 1.09 8.31 -1.92
C ALA A 113 2.19 9.25 -1.39
N LYS A 114 3.39 8.68 -1.16
CA LYS A 114 4.60 9.41 -0.76
C LYS A 114 5.84 8.60 -1.15
N TRP A 115 6.95 9.28 -1.44
CA TRP A 115 8.20 8.61 -1.89
C TRP A 115 8.68 7.52 -0.94
N ARG A 116 8.43 7.67 0.37
CA ARG A 116 8.78 6.66 1.36
C ARG A 116 8.07 5.32 1.11
N ASN A 117 6.89 5.34 0.52
CA ASN A 117 6.12 4.13 0.22
C ASN A 117 6.39 3.59 -1.18
N ILE A 118 7.44 4.09 -1.85
CA ILE A 118 7.91 3.60 -3.13
C ILE A 118 9.27 2.93 -2.95
N LEU A 119 9.45 1.77 -3.54
CA LEU A 119 10.69 0.99 -3.56
C LEU A 119 11.10 0.74 -5.00
N VAL A 120 12.39 0.91 -5.31
CA VAL A 120 12.98 0.54 -6.60
C VAL A 120 13.61 -0.83 -6.45
N ARG A 121 13.00 -1.85 -7.08
CA ARG A 121 13.48 -3.24 -7.03
C ARG A 121 14.81 -3.34 -7.75
N ARG A 122 15.83 -3.98 -7.17
CA ARG A 122 17.10 -4.20 -7.90
C ARG A 122 16.88 -5.18 -9.05
N SER A 123 17.43 -4.87 -10.23
CA SER A 123 17.41 -5.80 -11.36
C SER A 123 18.18 -7.07 -11.00
N VAL A 124 17.64 -8.22 -11.39
CA VAL A 124 18.28 -9.53 -11.17
C VAL A 124 19.45 -9.75 -12.13
N ASP A 125 19.64 -8.87 -13.12
CA ASP A 125 20.69 -9.00 -14.14
C ASP A 125 22.10 -8.57 -13.67
N GLY A 126 22.26 -8.16 -12.41
CA GLY A 126 23.56 -7.95 -11.77
C GLY A 126 23.86 -9.07 -10.77
N GLY A 127 24.88 -9.88 -11.06
CA GLY A 127 25.23 -11.09 -10.32
C GLY A 127 25.22 -10.97 -8.79
N THR A 128 24.90 -12.09 -8.16
CA THR A 128 24.90 -12.36 -6.72
C THR A 128 26.11 -11.76 -5.98
N THR A 129 25.95 -10.54 -5.50
CA THR A 129 26.72 -10.01 -4.39
C THR A 129 25.75 -9.18 -3.55
N ARG A 130 25.48 -9.67 -2.34
CA ARG A 130 24.79 -8.91 -1.30
C ARG A 130 25.54 -7.57 -1.15
N PRO A 131 24.90 -6.40 -1.27
CA PRO A 131 25.62 -5.14 -1.15
C PRO A 131 26.24 -5.05 0.24
N ASP A 132 27.48 -4.58 0.28
CA ASP A 132 28.14 -4.19 1.52
C ASP A 132 27.36 -3.00 2.12
N PRO A 133 26.88 -3.04 3.37
CA PRO A 133 26.14 -1.93 3.97
C PRO A 133 26.89 -0.59 4.01
N ASP A 134 28.19 -0.59 3.70
CA ASP A 134 29.06 0.58 3.68
C ASP A 134 29.39 1.10 2.25
N SER A 135 28.78 0.57 1.18
CA SER A 135 29.06 1.04 -0.19
C SER A 135 28.22 2.27 -0.57
N ASP A 136 28.81 3.46 -0.44
CA ASP A 136 28.31 4.76 -0.93
C ASP A 136 28.42 4.91 -2.47
N SER A 137 27.99 3.92 -3.26
CA SER A 137 28.00 4.05 -4.73
C SER A 137 26.68 4.67 -5.22
N ALA A 138 26.68 5.99 -5.34
CA ALA A 138 25.56 6.81 -5.83
C ALA A 138 25.28 6.71 -7.35
N ASP A 139 25.85 5.74 -8.07
CA ASP A 139 25.85 5.68 -9.54
C ASP A 139 25.31 4.37 -10.14
N GLU A 140 24.56 3.56 -9.38
CA GLU A 140 23.71 2.54 -10.02
C GLU A 140 22.45 3.21 -10.57
N ALA A 141 22.50 3.57 -11.86
CA ALA A 141 21.33 3.93 -12.65
C ALA A 141 20.20 2.93 -12.33
N HIS A 142 19.02 3.43 -12.00
CA HIS A 142 17.87 2.65 -11.54
C HIS A 142 17.41 1.65 -12.62
N ALA A 143 18.07 0.51 -12.74
CA ALA A 143 17.69 -0.57 -13.66
C ALA A 143 16.49 -1.38 -13.13
N GLY A 144 15.70 -0.79 -12.24
CA GLY A 144 14.78 -1.47 -11.35
C GLY A 144 13.33 -1.08 -11.54
N HIS A 145 12.42 -2.02 -11.33
CA HIS A 145 10.98 -1.76 -11.38
C HIS A 145 10.47 -1.14 -10.08
N LEU A 146 9.50 -0.23 -10.20
CA LEU A 146 8.83 0.37 -9.05
C LEU A 146 7.91 -0.62 -8.35
N VAL A 147 7.98 -0.59 -7.02
CA VAL A 147 7.11 -1.32 -6.12
C VAL A 147 6.48 -0.33 -5.13
N LEU A 148 5.15 -0.24 -5.16
CA LEU A 148 4.34 0.59 -4.29
C LEU A 148 3.95 -0.22 -3.04
N LEU A 149 4.05 0.42 -1.87
CA LEU A 149 3.88 -0.21 -0.56
C LEU A 149 2.82 0.52 0.28
N ASP A 150 2.40 -0.11 1.39
CA ASP A 150 1.54 0.49 2.43
C ASP A 150 0.21 1.01 1.85
N TYR A 151 -0.75 0.09 1.76
CA TYR A 151 -2.12 0.37 1.30
C TYR A 151 -3.09 0.50 2.47
N SER A 152 -2.58 0.75 3.68
CA SER A 152 -3.39 0.85 4.90
C SER A 152 -4.45 1.96 4.82
N ASN A 153 -4.16 3.02 4.07
CA ASN A 153 -5.08 4.13 3.80
C ASN A 153 -5.86 4.01 2.49
N ALA A 154 -5.70 2.92 1.74
CA ALA A 154 -6.33 2.76 0.45
C ALA A 154 -7.85 2.81 0.53
N ARG A 155 -8.47 3.21 -0.57
CA ARG A 155 -9.90 3.09 -0.81
C ARG A 155 -10.12 2.23 -2.03
N CYS A 156 -11.08 1.32 -1.91
CA CYS A 156 -11.48 0.46 -2.98
C CYS A 156 -12.85 0.89 -3.48
N GLN A 157 -13.00 1.01 -4.80
CA GLN A 157 -14.29 1.34 -5.40
C GLN A 157 -15.30 0.25 -5.01
N PRO A 158 -16.50 0.60 -4.52
CA PRO A 158 -17.51 -0.42 -4.26
C PRO A 158 -17.81 -1.22 -5.54
N PRO A 159 -18.13 -2.52 -5.43
CA PRO A 159 -18.62 -3.25 -6.59
C PRO A 159 -19.87 -2.52 -7.15
N PRO A 160 -20.10 -2.56 -8.47
CA PRO A 160 -21.30 -1.96 -9.04
C PRO A 160 -22.52 -2.55 -8.33
N PRO A 161 -23.54 -1.72 -8.01
CA PRO A 161 -24.74 -2.23 -7.36
C PRO A 161 -25.34 -3.34 -8.22
N PRO A 162 -25.90 -4.40 -7.60
CA PRO A 162 -26.63 -5.40 -8.37
C PRO A 162 -27.74 -4.71 -9.17
N PRO A 163 -28.09 -5.23 -10.37
CA PRO A 163 -29.20 -4.68 -11.13
C PRO A 163 -30.44 -4.63 -10.23
N PRO A 164 -31.17 -3.50 -10.18
CA PRO A 164 -32.32 -3.39 -9.30
C PRO A 164 -33.32 -4.49 -9.64
N PRO A 165 -33.95 -5.11 -8.63
CA PRO A 165 -35.14 -5.92 -8.86
C PRO A 165 -36.14 -5.09 -9.66
N VAL A 166 -36.84 -5.71 -10.60
CA VAL A 166 -37.91 -5.04 -11.35
C VAL A 166 -38.92 -4.47 -10.36
N GLY A 167 -39.00 -3.13 -10.27
CA GLY A 167 -39.90 -2.42 -9.35
C GLY A 167 -39.26 -1.83 -8.09
N TYR A 168 -37.93 -1.81 -7.95
CA TYR A 168 -37.25 -1.23 -6.78
C TYR A 168 -37.02 0.29 -6.88
N ASP A 169 -37.52 1.02 -5.89
CA ASP A 169 -37.56 2.49 -5.74
C ASP A 169 -36.46 3.04 -4.82
N GLY A 170 -35.26 2.49 -4.98
CA GLY A 170 -34.00 3.26 -4.94
C GLY A 170 -33.60 3.99 -3.65
N LYS A 171 -34.00 3.52 -2.46
CA LYS A 171 -33.54 4.11 -1.19
C LYS A 171 -33.10 3.10 -0.16
N GLU A 172 -31.90 2.55 -0.31
CA GLU A 172 -31.13 2.10 0.86
C GLU A 172 -29.68 2.56 0.75
N GLY A 173 -29.27 3.31 1.77
CA GLY A 173 -27.91 3.79 1.97
C GLY A 173 -27.07 2.69 2.58
N GLN A 174 -25.92 2.47 1.97
CA GLN A 174 -24.80 1.73 2.52
C GLN A 174 -23.56 2.48 2.06
N ASP A 175 -22.57 2.65 2.95
CA ASP A 175 -21.34 3.46 2.82
C ASP A 175 -20.58 3.26 1.48
N SER A 176 -21.18 3.73 0.40
CA SER A 176 -20.64 3.74 -0.94
C SER A 176 -20.03 5.11 -1.10
N VAL A 177 -18.71 5.15 -1.29
CA VAL A 177 -18.07 6.28 -1.96
C VAL A 177 -18.85 6.46 -3.26
N ASP A 178 -19.59 7.55 -3.38
CA ASP A 178 -20.35 7.80 -4.59
C ASP A 178 -19.38 8.00 -5.77
N ALA A 179 -19.87 7.88 -7.00
CA ALA A 179 -19.01 7.94 -8.18
C ALA A 179 -18.26 9.29 -8.29
N GLU A 180 -18.80 10.36 -7.69
CA GLU A 180 -18.22 11.71 -7.70
C GLU A 180 -17.09 11.84 -6.66
N GLU A 181 -17.30 11.31 -5.45
CA GLU A 181 -16.28 11.19 -4.41
C GLU A 181 -15.12 10.32 -4.90
N TRP A 182 -15.42 9.19 -5.56
CA TRP A 182 -14.39 8.32 -6.15
C TRP A 182 -13.56 9.05 -7.20
N GLU A 183 -14.21 9.79 -8.10
CA GLU A 183 -13.54 10.57 -9.12
C GLU A 183 -12.63 11.66 -8.52
N THR A 184 -13.13 12.32 -7.47
CA THR A 184 -12.37 13.34 -6.74
C THR A 184 -11.12 12.76 -6.11
N MET A 185 -11.24 11.62 -5.41
CA MET A 185 -10.10 10.94 -4.80
C MET A 185 -9.01 10.54 -5.82
N ARG A 186 -9.41 10.05 -7.00
CA ARG A 186 -8.46 9.71 -8.08
C ARG A 186 -7.72 10.93 -8.61
N LYS A 187 -8.43 12.05 -8.77
CA LYS A 187 -7.83 13.31 -9.23
C LYS A 187 -6.85 13.86 -8.21
N ASP A 188 -7.25 13.93 -6.94
CA ASP A 188 -6.39 14.40 -5.85
C ASP A 188 -5.10 13.57 -5.75
N GLU A 189 -5.20 12.23 -5.84
CA GLU A 189 -4.03 11.36 -5.85
C GLU A 189 -3.13 11.61 -7.06
N SER A 190 -3.72 11.80 -8.24
CA SER A 190 -2.97 12.13 -9.45
C SER A 190 -2.23 13.47 -9.31
N GLU A 191 -2.84 14.46 -8.65
CA GLU A 191 -2.19 15.74 -8.35
C GLU A 191 -1.04 15.59 -7.35
N ILE A 192 -1.20 14.77 -6.32
CA ILE A 192 -0.15 14.45 -5.36
C ILE A 192 1.03 13.78 -6.08
N ILE A 193 0.79 12.80 -6.94
CA ILE A 193 1.84 12.13 -7.73
C ILE A 193 2.57 13.12 -8.64
N ASN A 194 1.81 14.01 -9.31
CA ASN A 194 2.39 15.08 -10.12
C ASN A 194 3.24 16.06 -9.29
N TYR A 195 2.81 16.35 -8.07
CA TYR A 195 3.58 17.18 -7.14
C TYR A 195 4.86 16.46 -6.70
N MET A 196 4.78 15.19 -6.31
CA MET A 196 5.93 14.37 -5.94
C MET A 196 6.97 14.31 -7.06
N ILE A 197 6.54 14.08 -8.29
CA ILE A 197 7.41 14.05 -9.47
C ILE A 197 8.10 15.41 -9.67
N ARG A 198 7.38 16.52 -9.58
CA ARG A 198 7.96 17.86 -9.78
C ARG A 198 8.91 18.29 -8.66
N CYS A 199 8.60 17.93 -7.42
CA CYS A 199 9.30 18.44 -6.25
C CYS A 199 10.33 17.46 -5.68
N GLY A 200 10.29 16.20 -6.08
CA GLY A 200 11.09 15.13 -5.49
C GLY A 200 10.84 14.98 -3.98
N LYS A 201 9.59 15.14 -3.55
CA LYS A 201 9.19 15.22 -2.13
C LYS A 201 7.89 14.50 -1.85
#